data_AF-A0A934HBZ7-F1
#
_entry.id   AF-A0A934HBZ7-F1
#
_cell.length_a   1.000
_cell.length_b   1.000
_cell.length_c   1.000
_cell.angle_alpha   90.00
_cell.angle_beta   90.00
_cell.angle_gamma   90.00
#
_symmetry.space_group_name_H-M   'P 1'
#
loop_
_entity.id
_entity.type
_entity.pdbx_description
1 polymer ?
#
loop_
_entity_poly.entity_id
_entity_poly.type
_entity_poly.pdbx_seq_one_letter_code
_entity_poly.pdbx_strand_id
1 'polypeptide(L)'
;MRVRLLFFAVLLLIAAALISFPAAAFPALQQTPMLPTPTLFPVQDVTYTLSWVGGAPQPLLFSYTDANGAMLGRSTVESRYPRGLVFSLMLERAPESVTLMARYDSGIGTRVEATWNQDGNAWIASLWETGGFPAWVHLTFFWRVAFADGTVIETEAYPVDYADPTRQWFRAENEQMVIYWFGVGEDEPDRVARALLESVAAARASLRQGFGADLSYRPMTIIYDSRDAVREIYGSETATRGFASYDLGVSLLAAPHGAGVEAEIGWLTFTVAHEMVHLYQFDVIGGIID
;
A
#
# COMPACT_ATOMS: atom_id res chain seq x y z
N MET A 1 -50.85 21.71 -11.64
CA MET A 1 -49.44 22.01 -11.33
C MET A 1 -48.51 21.18 -12.21
N ARG A 2 -48.39 21.59 -13.48
CA ARG A 2 -47.68 20.86 -14.54
C ARG A 2 -46.27 21.43 -14.82
N VAL A 3 -45.77 22.30 -13.94
CA VAL A 3 -44.47 22.99 -14.08
C VAL A 3 -43.34 22.26 -13.33
N ARG A 4 -43.66 21.34 -12.41
CA ARG A 4 -42.63 20.60 -11.64
C ARG A 4 -42.15 19.29 -12.28
N LEU A 5 -42.89 18.69 -13.21
CA LEU A 5 -42.42 17.50 -13.94
C LEU A 5 -41.48 17.83 -15.11
N LEU A 6 -41.59 19.03 -15.70
CA LEU A 6 -40.74 19.43 -16.82
C LEU A 6 -39.29 19.76 -16.37
N PHE A 7 -39.12 20.26 -15.15
CA PHE A 7 -37.80 20.57 -14.58
C PHE A 7 -36.99 19.29 -14.26
N PHE A 8 -37.64 18.21 -13.85
CA PHE A 8 -36.97 16.93 -13.58
C PHE A 8 -36.53 16.22 -14.87
N ALA A 9 -37.31 16.32 -15.94
CA ALA A 9 -36.95 15.71 -17.23
C ALA A 9 -35.78 16.44 -17.93
N VAL A 10 -35.65 17.77 -17.77
CA VAL A 10 -34.53 18.54 -18.34
C VAL A 10 -33.25 18.38 -17.52
N LEU A 11 -33.33 18.22 -16.19
CA LEU A 11 -32.16 17.90 -15.36
C LEU A 11 -31.66 16.47 -15.56
N LEU A 12 -32.54 15.49 -15.83
CA LEU A 12 -32.10 14.13 -16.17
C LEU A 12 -31.48 14.04 -17.58
N LEU A 13 -31.89 14.89 -18.51
CA LEU A 13 -31.28 14.98 -19.84
C LEU A 13 -29.92 15.70 -19.82
N ILE A 14 -29.68 16.61 -18.88
CA ILE A 14 -28.35 17.21 -18.66
C ILE A 14 -27.44 16.27 -17.87
N ALA A 15 -27.98 15.49 -16.92
CA ALA A 15 -27.24 14.44 -16.23
C ALA A 15 -26.89 13.25 -17.14
N ALA A 16 -27.70 12.95 -18.17
CA ALA A 16 -27.37 11.94 -19.19
C ALA A 16 -26.49 12.47 -20.33
N ALA A 17 -26.42 13.79 -20.54
CA ALA A 17 -25.58 14.42 -21.57
C ALA A 17 -24.19 14.88 -21.07
N LEU A 18 -23.95 14.83 -19.75
CA LEU A 18 -22.61 15.03 -19.15
C LEU A 18 -21.87 13.71 -18.86
N ILE A 19 -22.50 12.55 -19.11
CA ILE A 19 -21.86 11.21 -19.10
C ILE A 19 -21.50 10.80 -20.54
N SER A 20 -21.08 11.76 -21.37
CA SER A 20 -20.86 11.52 -22.80
C SER A 20 -19.76 12.40 -23.37
N PHE A 21 -18.55 12.32 -22.83
CA PHE A 21 -17.32 12.62 -23.57
C PHE A 21 -16.21 11.65 -23.12
N PRO A 22 -15.30 11.29 -24.05
CA PRO A 22 -15.25 9.92 -24.51
C PRO A 22 -14.22 9.09 -23.76
N ALA A 23 -14.54 7.81 -23.60
CA ALA A 23 -13.57 6.75 -23.80
C ALA A 23 -12.87 6.96 -25.14
N ALA A 24 -11.79 7.73 -25.12
CA ALA A 24 -10.83 7.85 -26.19
C ALA A 24 -9.42 7.78 -25.61
N ALA A 25 -9.19 6.75 -24.78
CA ALA A 25 -8.02 5.93 -25.02
C ALA A 25 -8.19 5.36 -26.44
N PHE A 26 -7.80 6.13 -27.45
CA PHE A 26 -7.86 5.70 -28.84
C PHE A 26 -6.99 4.45 -28.99
N PRO A 27 -7.57 3.25 -29.20
CA PRO A 27 -6.76 2.07 -29.53
C PRO A 27 -6.10 2.26 -30.91
N ALA A 28 -6.57 3.23 -31.70
CA ALA A 28 -6.11 3.56 -33.03
C ALA A 28 -4.89 4.52 -33.08
N LEU A 29 -4.50 5.15 -31.96
CA LEU A 29 -3.26 5.96 -31.91
C LEU A 29 -2.07 5.19 -31.32
N GLN A 30 -2.30 4.03 -30.71
CA GLN A 30 -1.23 3.11 -30.24
C GLN A 30 -0.50 2.37 -31.38
N GLN A 31 -0.89 2.59 -32.64
CA GLN A 31 -0.21 2.02 -33.82
C GLN A 31 0.78 2.98 -34.50
N THR A 32 1.13 4.11 -33.87
CA THR A 32 2.23 4.95 -34.35
C THR A 32 3.56 4.52 -33.72
N PRO A 33 4.59 4.17 -34.50
CA PRO A 33 5.94 4.12 -33.96
C PRO A 33 6.32 5.57 -33.62
N MET A 34 6.83 5.83 -32.42
CA MET A 34 7.16 7.15 -31.88
C MET A 34 6.03 7.89 -31.14
N LEU A 35 5.60 7.33 -30.01
CA LEU A 35 5.56 8.19 -28.83
C LEU A 35 7.02 8.50 -28.47
N PRO A 36 7.42 9.76 -28.21
CA PRO A 36 8.74 10.02 -27.69
C PRO A 36 8.87 9.19 -26.42
N THR A 37 9.78 8.22 -26.43
CA THR A 37 10.20 7.56 -25.20
C THR A 37 10.58 8.68 -24.26
N PRO A 38 9.99 8.79 -23.05
CA PRO A 38 10.53 9.72 -22.08
C PRO A 38 12.02 9.44 -22.03
N THR A 39 12.83 10.43 -22.37
CA THR A 39 14.28 10.27 -22.33
C THR A 39 14.59 10.03 -20.87
N LEU A 40 14.77 8.76 -20.50
CA LEU A 40 15.17 8.40 -19.17
C LEU A 40 16.49 9.14 -18.93
N PHE A 41 16.56 9.90 -17.85
CA PHE A 41 17.84 10.43 -17.41
C PHE A 41 18.79 9.23 -17.28
N PRO A 42 20.00 9.28 -17.85
CA PRO A 42 20.94 8.19 -17.71
C PRO A 42 21.30 8.08 -16.22
N VAL A 43 20.78 7.04 -15.58
CA VAL A 43 21.16 6.66 -14.22
C VAL A 43 21.98 5.39 -14.37
N GLN A 44 23.19 5.41 -13.83
CA GLN A 44 24.02 4.23 -13.64
C GLN A 44 24.29 4.11 -12.15
N ASP A 45 24.26 2.88 -11.65
CA ASP A 45 24.68 2.50 -10.30
C ASP A 45 23.84 3.14 -9.18
N VAL A 46 22.56 2.77 -9.12
CA VAL A 46 21.77 2.98 -7.90
C VAL A 46 22.28 2.07 -6.79
N THR A 47 22.60 2.63 -5.63
CA THR A 47 22.93 1.83 -4.43
C THR A 47 21.64 1.37 -3.77
N TYR A 48 21.54 0.07 -3.49
CA TYR A 48 20.38 -0.54 -2.84
C TYR A 48 20.78 -1.73 -1.98
N THR A 49 19.88 -2.14 -1.09
CA THR A 49 19.94 -3.44 -0.43
C THR A 49 18.98 -4.40 -1.12
N LEU A 50 19.36 -5.67 -1.20
CA LEU A 50 18.51 -6.76 -1.68
C LEU A 50 18.49 -7.86 -0.62
N SER A 51 17.30 -8.29 -0.24
CA SER A 51 17.08 -9.28 0.82
C SER A 51 15.88 -10.16 0.49
N TRP A 52 15.77 -11.29 1.20
CA TRP A 52 14.61 -12.16 1.16
C TRP A 52 13.80 -11.98 2.45
N VAL A 53 12.48 -11.88 2.32
CA VAL A 53 11.54 -11.71 3.43
C VAL A 53 10.34 -12.66 3.27
N GLY A 54 9.56 -12.83 4.34
CA GLY A 54 8.36 -13.67 4.30
C GLY A 54 8.64 -15.16 4.41
N GLY A 55 7.63 -15.97 4.08
CA GLY A 55 7.71 -17.43 4.03
C GLY A 55 7.61 -18.13 5.39
N ALA A 56 7.40 -17.38 6.47
CA ALA A 56 7.11 -17.93 7.79
C ALA A 56 6.23 -16.99 8.61
N PRO A 57 5.25 -17.52 9.37
CA PRO A 57 4.56 -16.75 10.39
C PRO A 57 5.56 -16.28 11.45
N GLN A 58 5.56 -14.99 11.74
CA GLN A 58 6.37 -14.42 12.82
C GLN A 58 5.47 -13.51 13.67
N PRO A 59 4.88 -14.02 14.77
CA PRO A 59 4.22 -13.14 15.71
C PRO A 59 5.27 -12.19 16.30
N LEU A 60 5.03 -10.90 16.15
CA LEU A 60 5.88 -9.86 16.73
C LEU A 60 5.43 -9.61 18.16
N LEU A 61 6.39 -9.44 19.07
CA LEU A 61 6.13 -9.21 20.49
C LEU A 61 6.70 -7.86 20.92
N PHE A 62 5.85 -7.05 21.53
CA PHE A 62 6.16 -5.72 22.01
C PHE A 62 5.86 -5.64 23.50
N SER A 63 6.68 -4.89 24.24
CA SER A 63 6.48 -4.65 25.67
C SER A 63 6.34 -3.16 25.92
N TYR A 64 5.43 -2.79 26.80
CA TYR A 64 5.17 -1.40 27.17
C TYR A 64 5.49 -1.20 28.64
N THR A 65 6.12 -0.07 28.94
CA THR A 65 6.41 0.34 30.32
C THR A 65 5.79 1.69 30.63
N ASP A 66 5.50 1.93 31.91
CA ASP A 66 5.08 3.25 32.39
C ASP A 66 6.28 4.18 32.57
N ALA A 67 6.02 5.42 33.00
CA ALA A 67 7.07 6.44 33.22
C ALA A 67 8.10 6.05 34.30
N ASN A 68 7.79 5.08 35.14
CA ASN A 68 8.69 4.56 36.18
C ASN A 68 9.39 3.25 35.75
N GLY A 69 9.18 2.79 34.51
CA GLY A 69 9.74 1.56 33.98
C GLY A 69 9.00 0.28 34.42
N ALA A 70 7.83 0.39 35.06
CA ALA A 70 7.02 -0.78 35.38
C ALA A 70 6.29 -1.30 34.13
N MET A 71 6.14 -2.62 34.00
CA MET A 71 5.42 -3.23 32.87
C MET A 71 3.95 -2.76 32.86
N LEU A 72 3.54 -2.11 31.77
CA LEU A 72 2.15 -1.72 31.54
C LEU A 72 1.38 -2.85 30.86
N GLY A 73 2.03 -3.54 29.93
CA GLY A 73 1.43 -4.60 29.15
C GLY A 73 2.33 -5.15 28.06
N ARG A 74 1.87 -6.21 27.42
CA ARG A 74 2.55 -6.85 26.28
C ARG A 74 1.59 -6.95 25.12
N SER A 75 2.07 -6.67 23.93
CA SER A 75 1.28 -6.77 22.72
C SER A 75 1.91 -7.73 21.74
N THR A 76 1.06 -8.50 21.06
CA THR A 76 1.49 -9.32 19.93
C THR A 76 0.82 -8.84 18.66
N VAL A 77 1.52 -8.98 17.53
CA VAL A 77 0.95 -8.73 16.21
C VAL A 77 1.16 -9.96 15.34
N GLU A 78 0.08 -10.41 14.71
CA GLU A 78 0.08 -11.54 13.78
C GLU A 78 -0.45 -11.08 12.42
N SER A 79 0.36 -11.24 11.38
CA SER A 79 -0.14 -11.12 10.00
C SER A 79 -0.88 -12.40 9.60
N ARG A 80 -2.15 -12.24 9.25
CA ARG A 80 -3.02 -13.31 8.77
C ARG A 80 -3.30 -13.20 7.28
N TYR A 81 -2.32 -12.74 6.50
CA TYR A 81 -2.46 -12.54 5.06
C TYR A 81 -3.19 -13.71 4.36
N PRO A 82 -4.21 -13.46 3.52
CA PRO A 82 -4.75 -12.14 3.10
C PRO A 82 -5.87 -11.57 4.00
N ARG A 83 -6.08 -12.10 5.21
CA ARG A 83 -7.18 -11.75 6.13
C ARG A 83 -6.82 -10.70 7.19
N GLY A 84 -5.96 -9.76 6.84
CA GLY A 84 -5.57 -8.64 7.71
C GLY A 84 -4.58 -8.95 8.83
N LEU A 85 -4.46 -8.00 9.76
CA LEU A 85 -3.57 -8.06 10.92
C LEU A 85 -4.37 -8.21 12.21
N VAL A 86 -3.89 -9.05 13.12
CA VAL A 86 -4.50 -9.23 14.44
C VAL A 86 -3.52 -8.79 15.51
N PHE A 87 -3.99 -7.86 16.34
CA PHE A 87 -3.25 -7.30 17.45
C PHE A 87 -3.85 -7.82 18.76
N SER A 88 -3.00 -8.27 19.67
CA SER A 88 -3.41 -8.56 21.04
C SER A 88 -2.72 -7.59 22.01
N LEU A 89 -3.38 -7.26 23.10
CA LEU A 89 -2.81 -6.49 24.21
C LEU A 89 -3.23 -7.12 25.54
N MET A 90 -2.24 -7.58 26.30
CA MET A 90 -2.38 -7.97 27.69
C MET A 90 -1.99 -6.79 28.57
N LEU A 91 -2.81 -6.46 29.57
CA LEU A 91 -2.59 -5.35 30.49
C LEU A 91 -2.56 -5.87 31.93
N GLU A 92 -1.74 -5.24 32.76
CA GLU A 92 -1.67 -5.56 34.21
C GLU A 92 -2.89 -5.02 34.99
N ARG A 93 -3.58 -4.02 34.43
CA ARG A 93 -4.76 -3.38 35.03
C ARG A 93 -5.92 -3.41 34.06
N ALA A 94 -7.12 -3.71 34.57
CA ALA A 94 -8.35 -3.69 33.78
C ALA A 94 -8.64 -2.27 33.24
N PRO A 95 -8.71 -2.09 31.91
CA PRO A 95 -9.10 -0.81 31.32
C PRO A 95 -10.62 -0.69 31.20
N GLU A 96 -11.09 0.53 31.00
CA GLU A 96 -12.47 0.83 30.58
C GLU A 96 -12.63 0.68 29.07
N SER A 97 -11.64 1.14 28.29
CA SER A 97 -11.59 0.92 26.84
C SER A 97 -10.16 0.82 26.32
N VAL A 98 -10.00 0.10 25.21
CA VAL A 98 -8.73 -0.09 24.52
C VAL A 98 -8.95 0.16 23.04
N THR A 99 -8.16 1.05 22.45
CA THR A 99 -8.21 1.38 21.02
C THR A 99 -6.84 1.19 20.41
N LEU A 100 -6.77 0.42 19.33
CA LEU A 100 -5.62 0.35 18.45
C LEU A 100 -5.62 1.59 17.56
N MET A 101 -4.50 2.29 17.52
CA MET A 101 -4.23 3.38 16.60
C MET A 101 -3.19 2.89 15.60
N ALA A 102 -3.42 3.08 14.30
CA ALA A 102 -2.49 2.72 13.25
C ALA A 102 -2.30 3.90 12.28
N ARG A 103 -1.09 4.07 11.76
CA ARG A 103 -0.73 5.11 10.79
C ARG A 103 0.14 4.53 9.69
N TYR A 104 -0.21 4.80 8.44
CA TYR A 104 0.58 4.43 7.26
C TYR A 104 1.69 5.44 7.00
N ASP A 105 2.67 5.07 6.18
CA ASP A 105 3.79 5.96 5.81
C ASP A 105 3.33 7.21 5.05
N SER A 106 2.17 7.16 4.37
CA SER A 106 1.49 8.31 3.78
C SER A 106 1.02 9.36 4.80
N GLY A 107 1.04 9.03 6.10
CA GLY A 107 0.55 9.86 7.20
C GLY A 107 -0.92 9.63 7.55
N ILE A 108 -1.67 8.89 6.74
CA ILE A 108 -3.08 8.58 7.00
C ILE A 108 -3.20 7.59 8.17
N GLY A 109 -4.15 7.86 9.07
CA GLY A 109 -4.38 7.07 10.27
C GLY A 109 -5.73 6.35 10.26
N THR A 110 -5.77 5.21 10.92
CA THR A 110 -7.00 4.46 11.22
C THR A 110 -7.02 4.05 12.69
N ARG A 111 -8.17 3.66 13.20
CA ARG A 111 -8.34 3.16 14.56
C ARG A 111 -9.36 2.04 14.64
N VAL A 112 -9.13 1.11 15.56
CA VAL A 112 -10.04 -0.01 15.84
C VAL A 112 -10.20 -0.16 17.34
N GLU A 113 -11.44 -0.22 17.79
CA GLU A 113 -11.74 -0.54 19.18
C GLU A 113 -11.47 -2.03 19.43
N ALA A 114 -10.70 -2.33 20.47
CA ALA A 114 -10.36 -3.70 20.82
C ALA A 114 -11.50 -4.34 21.63
N THR A 115 -11.68 -5.63 21.44
CA THR A 115 -12.66 -6.43 22.17
C THR A 115 -11.95 -7.35 23.15
N TRP A 116 -12.55 -7.55 24.32
CA TRP A 116 -12.00 -8.46 25.32
C TRP A 116 -12.19 -9.92 24.88
N ASN A 117 -11.10 -10.68 24.80
CA ASN A 117 -11.12 -12.12 24.57
C ASN A 117 -10.80 -12.85 25.88
N GLN A 118 -11.79 -13.56 26.42
CA GLN A 118 -11.69 -14.30 27.68
C GLN A 118 -10.68 -15.46 27.60
N ASP A 119 -10.65 -16.20 26.49
CA ASP A 119 -9.81 -17.40 26.33
C ASP A 119 -8.31 -17.05 26.27
N GLY A 120 -8.00 -15.92 25.64
CA GLY A 120 -6.63 -15.40 25.52
C GLY A 120 -6.20 -14.47 26.65
N ASN A 121 -7.13 -14.09 27.54
CA ASN A 121 -6.94 -13.06 28.57
C ASN A 121 -6.29 -11.77 27.99
N ALA A 122 -6.81 -11.30 26.84
CA ALA A 122 -6.23 -10.21 26.09
C ALA A 122 -7.30 -9.38 25.36
N TRP A 123 -7.00 -8.12 25.12
CA TRP A 123 -7.75 -7.25 24.21
C TRP A 123 -7.32 -7.51 22.78
N ILE A 124 -8.27 -7.74 21.88
CA ILE A 124 -8.03 -8.09 20.48
C ILE A 124 -8.57 -6.99 19.57
N ALA A 125 -7.72 -6.48 18.69
CA ALA A 125 -8.10 -5.58 17.61
C ALA A 125 -7.65 -6.20 16.27
N SER A 126 -8.53 -6.19 15.28
CA SER A 126 -8.22 -6.68 13.95
C SER A 126 -8.31 -5.57 12.92
N LEU A 127 -7.27 -5.40 12.12
CA LEU A 127 -7.30 -4.56 10.93
C LEU A 127 -7.61 -5.43 9.72
N TRP A 128 -8.50 -4.95 8.85
CA TRP A 128 -8.73 -5.52 7.52
C TRP A 128 -9.22 -6.98 7.52
N GLU A 129 -10.12 -7.33 8.43
CA GLU A 129 -10.65 -8.70 8.55
C GLU A 129 -11.30 -9.22 7.26
N THR A 130 -11.84 -8.31 6.44
CA THR A 130 -12.44 -8.63 5.15
C THR A 130 -11.44 -8.81 4.01
N GLY A 131 -10.14 -8.66 4.28
CA GLY A 131 -9.09 -8.59 3.26
C GLY A 131 -9.09 -7.26 2.50
N GLY A 132 -8.59 -7.27 1.27
CA GLY A 132 -8.53 -6.09 0.41
C GLY A 132 -7.28 -5.22 0.55
N PHE A 133 -6.25 -5.68 1.25
CA PHE A 133 -4.99 -4.97 1.44
C PHE A 133 -3.81 -5.80 0.91
N PRO A 134 -2.86 -5.20 0.20
CA PRO A 134 -1.70 -5.93 -0.27
C PRO A 134 -0.74 -6.29 0.87
N ALA A 135 0.04 -7.35 0.66
CA ALA A 135 1.11 -7.72 1.56
C ALA A 135 2.15 -6.60 1.66
N TRP A 136 2.92 -6.59 2.74
CA TRP A 136 4.03 -5.67 3.01
C TRP A 136 3.66 -4.21 3.22
N VAL A 137 2.38 -3.87 3.33
CA VAL A 137 1.98 -2.51 3.78
C VAL A 137 2.64 -2.21 5.12
N HIS A 138 3.40 -1.11 5.16
CA HIS A 138 4.06 -0.60 6.36
C HIS A 138 3.09 0.26 7.16
N LEU A 139 3.04 0.03 8.47
CA LEU A 139 2.32 0.90 9.38
C LEU A 139 3.05 1.00 10.72
N THR A 140 2.84 2.12 11.38
CA THR A 140 3.18 2.27 12.80
C THR A 140 1.90 2.13 13.61
N PHE A 141 1.93 1.38 14.70
CA PHE A 141 0.78 1.25 15.61
C PHE A 141 1.14 1.60 17.04
N PHE A 142 0.13 2.02 17.80
CA PHE A 142 0.21 2.20 19.24
C PHE A 142 -1.18 1.96 19.86
N TRP A 143 -1.22 1.73 21.16
CA TRP A 143 -2.47 1.55 21.90
C TRP A 143 -2.83 2.81 22.65
N ARG A 144 -4.11 3.16 22.64
CA ARG A 144 -4.71 4.14 23.54
C ARG A 144 -5.61 3.39 24.52
N VAL A 145 -5.29 3.49 25.81
CA VAL A 145 -5.95 2.76 26.89
C VAL A 145 -6.56 3.77 27.86
N ALA A 146 -7.87 3.69 28.07
CA ALA A 146 -8.58 4.51 29.06
C ALA A 146 -8.98 3.64 30.26
N PHE A 147 -8.93 4.22 31.46
CA PHE A 147 -9.26 3.57 32.72
C PHE A 147 -10.42 4.29 33.42
N ALA A 148 -11.12 3.57 34.29
CA ALA A 148 -12.32 4.07 35.00
C ALA A 148 -12.04 5.27 35.94
N ASP A 149 -10.77 5.51 36.30
CA ASP A 149 -10.35 6.69 37.06
C ASP A 149 -10.18 7.95 36.20
N GLY A 150 -10.46 7.85 34.89
CA GLY A 150 -10.29 8.93 33.90
C GLY A 150 -8.88 9.02 33.30
N THR A 151 -7.94 8.17 33.73
CA THR A 151 -6.59 8.12 33.16
C THR A 151 -6.64 7.61 31.73
N VAL A 152 -5.92 8.27 30.82
CA VAL A 152 -5.70 7.79 29.45
C VAL A 152 -4.20 7.69 29.21
N ILE A 153 -3.77 6.54 28.71
CA ILE A 153 -2.38 6.26 28.36
C ILE A 153 -2.31 5.97 26.87
N GLU A 154 -1.35 6.58 26.18
CA GLU A 154 -0.92 6.19 24.85
C GLU A 154 0.42 5.50 24.96
N THR A 155 0.55 4.33 24.35
CA THR A 155 1.80 3.58 24.37
C THR A 155 2.81 4.15 23.40
N GLU A 156 4.06 3.73 23.53
CA GLU A 156 5.05 3.89 22.46
C GLU A 156 4.53 3.28 21.15
N ALA A 157 4.94 3.88 20.03
CA ALA A 157 4.54 3.47 18.71
C ALA A 157 5.59 2.56 18.10
N TYR A 158 5.15 1.43 17.52
CA TYR A 158 6.03 0.43 16.92
C TYR A 158 5.73 0.24 15.44
N PRO A 159 6.76 0.10 14.58
CA PRO A 159 6.58 -0.27 13.19
C PRO A 159 6.16 -1.74 13.08
N VAL A 160 5.31 -2.04 12.11
CA VAL A 160 4.94 -3.41 11.72
C VAL A 160 4.61 -3.48 10.23
N ASP A 161 4.98 -4.61 9.64
CA ASP A 161 4.69 -4.92 8.25
C ASP A 161 3.52 -5.91 8.18
N TYR A 162 2.59 -5.67 7.25
CA TYR A 162 1.58 -6.66 6.90
C TYR A 162 2.16 -7.80 6.03
N ALA A 163 3.08 -8.56 6.61
CA ALA A 163 3.87 -9.56 5.89
C ALA A 163 3.03 -10.70 5.30
N ASP A 164 3.43 -11.23 4.14
CA ASP A 164 2.90 -12.50 3.64
C ASP A 164 3.72 -13.67 4.21
N PRO A 165 3.14 -14.49 5.13
CA PRO A 165 3.85 -15.63 5.70
C PRO A 165 3.82 -16.86 4.78
N THR A 166 3.04 -16.83 3.70
CA THR A 166 2.79 -18.00 2.84
C THR A 166 3.82 -18.15 1.73
N ARG A 167 4.57 -17.08 1.42
CA ARG A 167 5.54 -17.03 0.32
C ARG A 167 6.78 -16.28 0.73
N GLN A 168 7.92 -16.65 0.13
CA GLN A 168 9.13 -15.84 0.20
C GLN A 168 9.06 -14.75 -0.87
N TRP A 169 9.51 -13.56 -0.51
CA TRP A 169 9.53 -12.38 -1.33
C TRP A 169 10.94 -11.82 -1.40
N PHE A 170 11.30 -11.28 -2.54
CA PHE A 170 12.42 -10.37 -2.67
C PHE A 170 12.02 -8.99 -2.19
N ARG A 171 12.94 -8.34 -1.48
CA ARG A 171 12.82 -6.96 -1.05
C ARG A 171 14.06 -6.20 -1.48
N ALA A 172 13.86 -5.22 -2.36
CA ALA A 172 14.88 -4.25 -2.73
C ALA A 172 14.50 -2.88 -2.20
N GLU A 173 15.45 -2.15 -1.61
CA GLU A 173 15.20 -0.77 -1.17
C GLU A 173 16.39 0.15 -1.34
N ASN A 174 16.09 1.43 -1.50
CA ASN A 174 17.05 2.52 -1.36
C ASN A 174 16.36 3.72 -0.66
N GLU A 175 17.00 4.89 -0.71
CA GLU A 175 16.43 6.13 -0.15
C GLU A 175 15.16 6.60 -0.89
N GLN A 176 14.93 6.12 -2.12
CA GLN A 176 13.86 6.58 -2.99
C GLN A 176 12.61 5.71 -2.93
N MET A 177 12.75 4.40 -2.71
CA MET A 177 11.63 3.46 -2.80
C MET A 177 11.93 2.12 -2.11
N VAL A 178 10.86 1.41 -1.74
CA VAL A 178 10.89 -0.01 -1.36
C VAL A 178 10.11 -0.83 -2.39
N ILE A 179 10.66 -1.95 -2.84
CA ILE A 179 10.04 -2.84 -3.82
C ILE A 179 10.00 -4.26 -3.28
N TYR A 180 8.82 -4.86 -3.27
CA TYR A 180 8.58 -6.26 -2.95
C TYR A 180 8.13 -7.02 -4.19
N TRP A 181 8.70 -8.19 -4.47
CA TRP A 181 8.19 -9.07 -5.53
C TRP A 181 8.44 -10.55 -5.26
N PHE A 182 7.74 -11.41 -5.99
CA PHE A 182 8.04 -12.85 -6.10
C PHE A 182 7.69 -13.33 -7.52
N GLY A 183 8.19 -14.50 -7.91
CA GLY A 183 7.82 -15.16 -9.17
C GLY A 183 8.49 -14.63 -10.44
N VAL A 184 8.78 -13.33 -10.54
CA VAL A 184 9.52 -12.75 -11.66
C VAL A 184 11.02 -12.76 -11.41
N GLY A 185 11.78 -13.34 -12.36
CA GLY A 185 13.25 -13.28 -12.37
C GLY A 185 13.90 -13.88 -11.12
N GLU A 186 13.33 -14.96 -10.59
CA GLU A 186 13.79 -15.58 -9.33
C GLU A 186 15.24 -16.08 -9.39
N ASP A 187 15.71 -16.45 -10.58
CA ASP A 187 17.10 -16.87 -10.81
C ASP A 187 18.08 -15.68 -10.90
N GLU A 188 17.58 -14.47 -11.17
CA GLU A 188 18.38 -13.24 -11.34
C GLU A 188 17.76 -12.03 -10.58
N PRO A 189 17.50 -12.12 -9.27
CA PRO A 189 16.73 -11.11 -8.55
C PRO A 189 17.46 -9.75 -8.47
N ASP A 190 18.80 -9.75 -8.46
CA ASP A 190 19.60 -8.53 -8.51
C ASP A 190 19.35 -7.73 -9.80
N ARG A 191 19.16 -8.44 -10.92
CA ARG A 191 18.90 -7.84 -12.22
C ARG A 191 17.53 -7.16 -12.25
N VAL A 192 16.52 -7.81 -11.68
CA VAL A 192 15.17 -7.25 -11.51
C VAL A 192 15.23 -6.02 -10.59
N ALA A 193 15.87 -6.14 -9.42
CA ALA A 193 16.03 -5.06 -8.45
C ALA A 193 16.66 -3.82 -9.07
N ARG A 194 17.79 -4.01 -9.76
CA ARG A 194 18.53 -2.94 -10.42
C ARG A 194 17.70 -2.23 -11.46
N ALA A 195 17.10 -2.98 -12.39
CA ALA A 195 16.30 -2.40 -13.47
C ALA A 195 15.13 -1.57 -12.92
N LEU A 196 14.44 -2.07 -11.89
CA LEU A 196 13.33 -1.37 -11.25
C LEU A 196 13.80 -0.09 -10.56
N LEU A 197 14.84 -0.15 -9.72
CA LEU A 197 15.32 1.02 -8.98
C LEU A 197 15.99 2.07 -9.88
N GLU A 198 16.68 1.66 -10.95
CA GLU A 198 17.17 2.58 -11.98
C GLU A 198 16.01 3.30 -12.68
N SER A 199 14.92 2.59 -12.99
CA SER A 199 13.73 3.18 -13.61
C SER A 199 13.05 4.21 -12.70
N VAL A 200 12.99 3.93 -11.39
CA VAL A 200 12.48 4.84 -10.36
C VAL A 200 13.37 6.08 -10.26
N ALA A 201 14.68 5.90 -10.20
CA ALA A 201 15.63 7.01 -10.14
C ALA A 201 15.53 7.92 -11.37
N ALA A 202 15.41 7.33 -12.57
CA ALA A 202 15.25 8.08 -13.81
C ALA A 202 13.90 8.81 -13.88
N ALA A 203 12.81 8.18 -13.41
CA ALA A 203 11.48 8.78 -13.37
C ALA A 203 11.39 9.93 -12.36
N ARG A 204 12.00 9.78 -11.17
CA ARG A 204 11.94 10.75 -10.08
C ARG A 204 12.43 12.14 -10.49
N ALA A 205 13.50 12.22 -11.27
CA ALA A 205 14.01 13.51 -11.77
C ALA A 205 12.94 14.26 -12.60
N SER A 206 12.28 13.55 -13.53
CA SER A 206 11.19 14.10 -14.34
C SER A 206 9.95 14.42 -13.50
N LEU A 207 9.58 13.56 -12.54
CA LEU A 207 8.44 13.77 -11.67
C LEU A 207 8.63 14.99 -10.79
N ARG A 208 9.79 15.14 -10.14
CA ARG A 208 10.11 16.32 -9.34
C ARG A 208 10.10 17.60 -10.17
N GLN A 209 10.59 17.56 -11.41
CA GLN A 209 10.53 18.71 -12.32
C GLN A 209 9.08 19.06 -12.71
N GLY A 210 8.25 18.04 -12.97
CA GLY A 210 6.87 18.23 -13.41
C GLY A 210 5.92 18.67 -12.30
N PHE A 211 6.06 18.09 -11.11
CA PHE A 211 5.18 18.35 -9.96
C PHE A 211 5.71 19.45 -9.03
N GLY A 212 7.01 19.81 -9.12
CA GLY A 212 7.62 20.87 -8.34
C GLY A 212 8.08 20.48 -6.93
N ALA A 213 7.79 19.27 -6.48
CA ALA A 213 8.22 18.71 -5.21
C ALA A 213 8.49 17.20 -5.36
N ASP A 214 9.22 16.62 -4.39
CA ASP A 214 9.27 15.16 -4.20
C ASP A 214 8.03 14.70 -3.39
N LEU A 215 7.78 13.38 -3.37
CA LEU A 215 6.82 12.80 -2.43
C LEU A 215 7.21 13.09 -0.98
N SER A 216 6.20 13.29 -0.13
CA SER A 216 6.35 13.53 1.31
C SER A 216 6.76 12.28 2.11
N TYR A 217 6.70 11.11 1.47
CA TYR A 217 7.05 9.80 2.03
C TYR A 217 7.87 8.97 1.03
N ARG A 218 8.49 7.90 1.49
CA ARG A 218 9.17 6.92 0.64
C ARG A 218 8.13 5.93 0.09
N PRO A 219 7.79 5.95 -1.20
CA PRO A 219 6.75 5.07 -1.74
C PRO A 219 7.18 3.61 -1.73
N MET A 220 6.19 2.73 -1.86
CA MET A 220 6.39 1.29 -1.99
C MET A 220 5.74 0.74 -3.26
N THR A 221 6.35 -0.28 -3.85
CA THR A 221 5.72 -1.11 -4.89
C THR A 221 5.71 -2.56 -4.46
N ILE A 222 4.55 -3.22 -4.62
CA ILE A 222 4.38 -4.66 -4.39
C ILE A 222 3.96 -5.31 -5.71
N ILE A 223 4.81 -6.19 -6.22
CA ILE A 223 4.63 -6.88 -7.49
C ILE A 223 4.26 -8.34 -7.18
N TYR A 224 3.04 -8.69 -7.50
CA TYR A 224 2.56 -10.05 -7.46
C TYR A 224 2.94 -10.77 -8.76
N ASP A 225 3.27 -12.05 -8.64
CA ASP A 225 3.55 -12.94 -9.77
C ASP A 225 2.47 -12.85 -10.85
N SER A 226 1.19 -12.94 -10.47
CA SER A 226 0.11 -12.95 -11.45
C SER A 226 -1.13 -12.19 -10.98
N ARG A 227 -2.05 -11.97 -11.92
CA ARG A 227 -3.40 -11.46 -11.61
C ARG A 227 -4.16 -12.41 -10.68
N ASP A 228 -3.88 -13.71 -10.75
CA ASP A 228 -4.46 -14.70 -9.84
C ASP A 228 -3.96 -14.52 -8.42
N ALA A 229 -2.68 -14.23 -8.23
CA ALA A 229 -2.14 -13.89 -6.92
C ALA A 229 -2.76 -12.60 -6.36
N VAL A 230 -3.05 -11.60 -7.20
CA VAL A 230 -3.78 -10.39 -6.77
C VAL A 230 -5.24 -10.70 -6.39
N ARG A 231 -5.89 -11.66 -7.07
CA ARG A 231 -7.27 -12.08 -6.76
C ARG A 231 -7.41 -12.67 -5.36
N GLU A 232 -6.34 -13.22 -4.78
CA GLU A 232 -6.32 -13.70 -3.39
C GLU A 232 -6.67 -12.59 -2.38
N ILE A 233 -6.41 -11.33 -2.73
CA ILE A 233 -6.61 -10.15 -1.88
C ILE A 233 -8.03 -9.60 -2.03
N TYR A 234 -8.50 -9.46 -3.27
CA TYR A 234 -9.72 -8.70 -3.61
C TYR A 234 -10.93 -9.58 -3.96
N GLY A 235 -10.76 -10.89 -4.08
CA GLY A 235 -11.85 -11.85 -4.30
C GLY A 235 -12.66 -11.69 -5.60
N SER A 236 -12.30 -10.74 -6.47
CA SER A 236 -13.02 -10.40 -7.70
C SER A 236 -12.05 -10.16 -8.86
N GLU A 237 -12.56 -10.12 -10.10
CA GLU A 237 -11.77 -9.75 -11.27
C GLU A 237 -11.40 -8.26 -11.23
N THR A 238 -10.42 -7.90 -10.41
CA THR A 238 -9.80 -6.59 -10.52
C THR A 238 -9.10 -6.53 -11.89
N ALA A 239 -9.64 -5.66 -12.76
CA ALA A 239 -9.27 -5.58 -14.17
C ALA A 239 -7.88 -4.97 -14.40
N THR A 240 -7.26 -4.43 -13.35
CA THR A 240 -6.06 -3.61 -13.44
C THR A 240 -4.80 -4.45 -13.24
N ARG A 241 -3.81 -4.23 -14.12
CA ARG A 241 -2.46 -4.82 -14.01
C ARG A 241 -1.55 -4.00 -13.08
N GLY A 242 -1.97 -2.78 -12.73
CA GLY A 242 -1.30 -1.84 -11.84
C GLY A 242 -2.35 -0.97 -11.13
N PHE A 243 -2.12 -0.64 -9.86
CA PHE A 243 -2.95 0.31 -9.10
C PHE A 243 -2.13 0.99 -8.01
N ALA A 244 -2.26 2.31 -7.88
CA ALA A 244 -1.71 3.08 -6.78
C ALA A 244 -2.77 3.39 -5.71
N SER A 245 -2.49 3.01 -4.46
CA SER A 245 -3.20 3.45 -3.27
C SER A 245 -2.46 4.61 -2.63
N TYR A 246 -2.97 5.82 -2.82
CA TYR A 246 -2.43 7.01 -2.17
C TYR A 246 -2.58 6.95 -0.65
N ASP A 247 -3.69 6.36 -0.16
CA ASP A 247 -3.95 6.20 1.28
C ASP A 247 -2.84 5.38 1.97
N LEU A 248 -2.25 4.42 1.25
CA LEU A 248 -1.21 3.54 1.77
C LEU A 248 0.20 3.97 1.34
N GLY A 249 0.33 4.88 0.37
CA GLY A 249 1.62 5.20 -0.25
C GLY A 249 2.21 4.06 -1.09
N VAL A 250 1.33 3.18 -1.61
CA VAL A 250 1.69 1.89 -2.22
C VAL A 250 1.21 1.81 -3.65
N SER A 251 2.03 1.24 -4.53
CA SER A 251 1.62 0.73 -5.85
C SER A 251 1.60 -0.80 -5.86
N LEU A 252 0.59 -1.38 -6.49
CA LEU A 252 0.39 -2.82 -6.62
C LEU A 252 0.42 -3.19 -8.09
N LEU A 253 1.28 -4.12 -8.47
CA LEU A 253 1.39 -4.62 -9.84
C LEU A 253 1.15 -6.13 -9.89
N ALA A 254 0.57 -6.59 -11.00
CA ALA A 254 0.52 -8.01 -11.36
C ALA A 254 1.45 -8.23 -12.55
N ALA A 255 2.49 -9.04 -12.38
CA ALA A 255 3.46 -9.24 -13.43
C ALA A 255 2.83 -9.92 -14.66
N PRO A 256 3.25 -9.51 -15.87
CA PRO A 256 2.89 -10.22 -17.08
C PRO A 256 3.76 -11.48 -17.13
N HIS A 257 3.16 -12.62 -17.44
CA HIS A 257 3.91 -13.83 -17.73
C HIS A 257 3.81 -14.22 -19.20
N GLY A 258 4.81 -14.95 -19.66
CA GLY A 258 4.79 -15.66 -20.95
C GLY A 258 5.46 -14.92 -22.10
N ALA A 259 6.10 -13.77 -21.82
CA ALA A 259 6.88 -13.01 -22.80
C ALA A 259 8.40 -13.13 -22.60
N GLY A 260 8.84 -13.81 -21.53
CA GLY A 260 10.25 -13.98 -21.15
C GLY A 260 10.75 -12.84 -20.26
N VAL A 261 11.74 -13.14 -19.41
CA VAL A 261 12.20 -12.26 -18.32
C VAL A 261 12.52 -10.83 -18.76
N GLU A 262 13.10 -10.63 -19.95
CA GLU A 262 13.38 -9.29 -20.49
C GLU A 262 12.14 -8.44 -20.69
N ALA A 263 11.12 -9.03 -21.32
CA ALA A 263 9.88 -8.33 -21.61
C ALA A 263 9.11 -8.04 -20.32
N GLU A 264 9.21 -8.95 -19.35
CA GLU A 264 8.59 -8.81 -18.04
C GLU A 264 9.24 -7.69 -17.23
N ILE A 265 10.58 -7.66 -17.13
CA ILE A 265 11.33 -6.56 -16.52
C ILE A 265 11.02 -5.23 -17.24
N GLY A 266 11.05 -5.21 -18.57
CA GLY A 266 10.74 -4.02 -19.36
C GLY A 266 9.33 -3.47 -19.10
N TRP A 267 8.33 -4.36 -18.98
CA TRP A 267 6.98 -3.95 -18.60
C TRP A 267 6.89 -3.45 -17.16
N LEU A 268 7.56 -4.11 -16.21
CA LEU A 268 7.53 -3.74 -14.81
C LEU A 268 8.18 -2.36 -14.58
N THR A 269 9.34 -2.09 -15.16
CA THR A 269 10.02 -0.78 -15.06
C THR A 269 9.13 0.36 -15.58
N PHE A 270 8.49 0.18 -16.74
CA PHE A 270 7.51 1.14 -17.28
C PHE A 270 6.33 1.34 -16.31
N THR A 271 5.77 0.25 -15.79
CA THR A 271 4.57 0.30 -14.95
C THR A 271 4.86 0.91 -13.58
N VAL A 272 5.99 0.59 -12.95
CA VAL A 272 6.40 1.23 -11.68
C VAL A 272 6.51 2.74 -11.84
N ALA A 273 7.19 3.21 -12.89
CA ALA A 273 7.28 4.63 -13.19
C ALA A 273 5.90 5.27 -13.45
N HIS A 274 4.98 4.55 -14.12
CA HIS A 274 3.60 5.00 -14.32
C HIS A 274 2.84 5.15 -13.00
N GLU A 275 2.87 4.15 -12.12
CA GLU A 275 2.15 4.19 -10.84
C GLU A 275 2.71 5.27 -9.90
N MET A 276 4.01 5.55 -9.97
CA MET A 276 4.59 6.69 -9.26
C MET A 276 3.95 8.03 -9.67
N VAL A 277 3.59 8.22 -10.94
CA VAL A 277 2.88 9.44 -11.38
C VAL A 277 1.60 9.63 -10.57
N HIS A 278 0.84 8.55 -10.34
CA HIS A 278 -0.39 8.61 -9.55
C HIS A 278 -0.12 8.98 -8.10
N LEU A 279 0.92 8.44 -7.47
CA LEU A 279 1.30 8.83 -6.11
C LEU A 279 1.64 10.33 -6.02
N TYR A 280 2.37 10.87 -6.99
CA TYR A 280 2.68 12.32 -7.06
C TYR A 280 1.44 13.18 -7.28
N GLN A 281 0.50 12.73 -8.12
CA GLN A 281 -0.77 13.44 -8.34
C GLN A 281 -1.55 13.61 -7.04
N PHE A 282 -1.59 12.59 -6.19
CA PHE A 282 -2.30 12.69 -4.91
C PHE A 282 -1.52 13.50 -3.88
N ASP A 283 -0.24 13.16 -3.65
CA ASP A 283 0.55 13.75 -2.57
C ASP A 283 0.91 15.23 -2.81
N VAL A 284 1.30 15.59 -4.04
CA VAL A 284 1.81 16.93 -4.34
C VAL A 284 0.71 17.90 -4.78
N ILE A 285 -0.26 17.42 -5.60
CA ILE A 285 -1.35 18.27 -6.11
C ILE A 285 -2.56 18.28 -5.16
N GLY A 286 -2.68 17.28 -4.27
CA GLY A 286 -3.76 17.22 -3.27
C GLY A 286 -5.06 16.58 -3.78
N GLY A 287 -5.01 15.84 -4.90
CA GLY A 287 -6.06 14.93 -5.37
C GLY A 287 -7.50 15.43 -5.27
N ILE A 288 -7.91 16.37 -6.13
CA ILE A 288 -9.32 16.52 -6.52
C ILE A 288 -9.42 16.08 -7.98
N ILE A 289 -10.02 14.92 -8.20
CA ILE A 289 -10.65 14.60 -9.49
C ILE A 289 -12.12 14.95 -9.28
N ASP A 290 -12.53 16.12 -9.76
CA ASP A 290 -13.95 16.48 -9.91
C ASP A 290 -14.63 15.60 -10.97
#